data_AF-A0A5H2XKX3-F1
#
_entry.id   AF-A0A5H2XKX3-F1
#
_cell.length_a   1.000
_cell.length_b   1.000
_cell.length_c   1.000
_cell.angle_alpha   90.00
_cell.angle_beta   90.00
_cell.angle_gamma   90.00
#
_symmetry.space_group_name_H-M   'P 1'
#
loop_
_entity.id
_entity.type
_entity.pdbx_description
1 polymer ?
#
loop_
_entity_poly.entity_id
_entity_poly.type
_entity_poly.pdbx_seq_one_letter_code
_entity_poly.pdbx_strand_id
1 'polypeptide(L)'
;MGNGVVVKPSRGNGESKSRNRHQCRGRASIGRARLAKADLQNVINETQRLYPPVPLLVPHEASKDCVVGGFDVPRHTMLVINSWAIHRNPEVWEDTYRV
;
A
#
# COMPACT_ATOMS: atom_id res chain seq x y z
N MET A 1 -23.41 45.78 -0.25
CA MET A 1 -22.95 45.57 1.14
C MET A 1 -21.83 44.52 1.04
N GLY A 2 -20.58 44.85 0.81
CA GLY A 2 -19.76 45.76 1.61
C GLY A 2 -19.19 44.97 2.79
N ASN A 3 -17.98 44.43 2.64
CA ASN A 3 -16.86 44.48 3.60
C ASN A 3 -15.76 43.49 3.22
N GLY A 4 -14.82 43.97 2.39
CA GLY A 4 -13.51 43.36 2.22
C GLY A 4 -12.60 43.81 3.37
N VAL A 5 -11.97 42.87 4.06
CA VAL A 5 -10.91 43.16 5.03
C VAL A 5 -9.58 42.88 4.34
N VAL A 6 -8.95 43.95 3.85
CA VAL A 6 -7.56 43.96 3.40
C VAL A 6 -6.68 44.22 4.62
N VAL A 7 -5.96 43.20 5.08
CA VAL A 7 -4.98 43.34 6.16
C VAL A 7 -3.62 43.66 5.53
N LYS A 8 -3.11 44.87 5.77
CA LYS A 8 -1.75 45.28 5.37
C LYS A 8 -0.71 44.76 6.37
N PRO A 9 0.54 44.49 5.95
CA PRO A 9 1.57 43.95 6.82
C PRO A 9 2.18 45.05 7.69
N SER A 10 2.40 44.75 8.97
CA SER A 10 3.20 45.57 9.89
C SER A 10 4.69 45.23 9.74
N ARG A 11 5.52 46.25 9.53
CA ARG A 11 6.99 46.17 9.46
C ARG A 11 7.62 46.52 10.81
N GLY A 12 8.71 45.83 11.14
CA GLY A 12 9.75 46.22 12.10
C GLY A 12 9.88 45.23 13.26
N ASN A 13 11.05 44.84 13.75
CA ASN A 13 12.44 45.22 13.45
C ASN A 13 13.37 44.11 13.99
N GLY A 14 14.51 43.94 13.33
CA GLY A 14 15.77 43.28 13.73
C GLY A 14 15.81 42.23 14.84
N GLU A 15 16.23 41.01 14.47
CA GLU A 15 17.27 40.31 15.23
C GLU A 15 18.02 39.31 14.31
N SER A 16 19.28 39.63 14.07
CA SER A 16 20.23 38.81 13.32
C SER A 16 20.59 37.56 14.13
N LYS A 17 20.06 36.39 13.77
CA LYS A 17 20.61 35.11 14.22
C LYS A 17 21.30 34.41 13.07
N SER A 18 22.63 34.52 13.07
CA SER A 18 23.55 33.68 12.33
C SER A 18 23.23 32.20 12.60
N ARG A 19 22.72 31.52 11.58
CA ARG A 19 22.64 30.06 11.59
C ARG A 19 23.19 29.56 10.26
N ASN A 20 24.52 29.51 10.20
CA ASN A 20 25.21 28.60 9.27
C ASN A 20 24.77 27.18 9.62
N ARG A 21 23.75 26.70 8.91
CA ARG A 21 23.51 25.28 8.75
C ARG A 21 23.68 25.03 7.26
N HIS A 22 24.90 24.68 6.87
CA HIS A 22 25.08 23.83 5.70
C HIS A 22 24.31 22.55 6.00
N GLN A 23 23.02 22.54 5.68
CA GLN A 23 22.24 21.32 5.60
C GLN A 23 22.77 20.59 4.37
N CYS A 24 23.93 19.96 4.53
CA CYS A 24 24.29 18.83 3.71
C CYS A 24 23.10 17.88 3.84
N ARG A 25 22.27 17.80 2.80
CA ARG A 25 21.34 16.70 2.63
C ARG A 25 22.22 15.46 2.64
N GLY A 26 22.32 14.82 3.80
CA GLY A 26 22.72 13.43 3.85
C GLY A 26 21.72 12.72 2.96
N ARG A 27 22.12 12.42 1.72
CA ARG A 27 21.53 11.31 0.99
C ARG A 27 21.65 10.16 1.97
N ALA A 28 20.54 9.82 2.62
CA ALA A 28 20.46 8.58 3.37
C ALA A 28 20.95 7.53 2.38
N SER A 29 22.16 7.01 2.63
CA SER A 29 22.67 5.88 1.90
C SER A 29 21.62 4.81 2.13
N ILE A 30 20.81 4.56 1.11
CA ILE A 30 19.91 3.42 1.08
C ILE A 30 20.87 2.25 1.19
N GLY A 31 21.05 1.75 2.41
CA GLY A 31 22.07 0.79 2.73
C GLY A 31 21.87 -0.40 1.80
N ARG A 32 22.92 -0.83 1.10
CA ARG A 32 22.89 -1.98 0.19
C ARG A 32 22.23 -3.23 0.81
N ALA A 33 22.33 -3.37 2.13
CA ALA A 33 21.65 -4.40 2.91
C ALA A 33 20.10 -4.32 2.88
N ARG A 34 19.52 -3.12 2.82
CA ARG A 34 18.06 -2.92 2.71
C ARG A 34 17.55 -3.29 1.32
N LEU A 35 18.36 -3.08 0.28
CA LEU A 35 18.05 -3.46 -1.10
C LEU A 35 18.07 -4.98 -1.25
N ALA A 36 19.14 -5.65 -0.79
CA ALA A 36 19.26 -7.11 -0.91
C ALA A 36 18.14 -7.89 -0.20
N LYS A 37 17.67 -7.41 0.97
CA LYS A 37 16.52 -8.01 1.65
C LYS A 37 15.21 -7.79 0.87
N ALA A 38 15.06 -6.65 0.22
CA ALA A 38 13.89 -6.35 -0.59
C ALA A 38 13.87 -7.21 -1.87
N ASP A 39 15.02 -7.44 -2.49
CA ASP A 39 15.12 -8.21 -3.74
C ASP A 39 14.66 -9.66 -3.55
N LEU A 40 15.15 -10.32 -2.49
CA LEU A 40 14.73 -11.71 -2.20
C LEU A 40 13.24 -11.79 -1.83
N GLN A 41 12.73 -10.83 -1.05
CA GLN A 41 11.32 -10.83 -0.68
C GLN A 41 10.41 -10.64 -1.89
N ASN A 42 10.81 -9.79 -2.84
CA ASN A 42 10.06 -9.57 -4.07
C ASN A 42 10.00 -10.84 -4.91
N VAL A 43 11.12 -11.57 -5.05
CA VAL A 43 11.16 -12.86 -5.77
C VAL A 43 10.25 -13.89 -5.08
N ILE A 44 10.28 -13.98 -3.75
CA ILE A 44 9.42 -14.91 -3.00
C ILE A 44 7.94 -14.57 -3.20
N ASN A 45 7.58 -13.28 -3.10
CA ASN A 45 6.21 -12.83 -3.27
C ASN A 45 5.70 -13.09 -4.69
N GLU A 46 6.53 -12.82 -5.71
CA GLU A 46 6.17 -13.06 -7.10
C GLU A 46 6.01 -14.55 -7.41
N THR A 47 6.88 -15.38 -6.82
CA THR A 47 6.76 -16.84 -6.90
C THR A 47 5.44 -17.32 -6.29
N GLN A 48 5.00 -16.76 -5.16
CA GLN A 48 3.71 -17.11 -4.55
C GLN A 48 2.51 -16.55 -5.32
N ARG A 49 2.66 -15.40 -6.00
CA ARG A 49 1.64 -14.84 -6.90
C ARG A 49 1.39 -15.79 -8.07
N LEU A 50 2.45 -16.19 -8.77
CA LEU A 50 2.37 -17.07 -9.93
C LEU A 50 2.10 -18.53 -9.54
N TYR A 51 2.72 -19.04 -8.48
CA TYR A 51 2.65 -20.44 -8.08
C TYR A 51 2.25 -20.58 -6.61
N PRO A 52 1.01 -20.21 -6.24
CA PRO A 52 0.53 -20.40 -4.89
C PRO A 52 0.47 -21.91 -4.57
N PRO A 53 1.07 -22.39 -3.46
CA PRO A 53 1.01 -23.78 -3.07
C PRO A 53 -0.42 -24.28 -2.82
N VAL A 54 -1.34 -23.37 -2.46
CA VAL A 54 -2.75 -23.66 -2.21
C VAL A 54 -3.65 -22.75 -3.07
N PRO A 55 -3.92 -23.11 -4.34
CA PRO A 55 -4.69 -22.30 -5.30
C PRO A 55 -6.12 -21.95 -4.88
N LEU A 56 -6.74 -22.78 -4.03
CA LEU A 56 -8.12 -22.61 -3.55
C LEU A 56 -8.20 -22.28 -2.03
N LEU A 57 -7.05 -22.03 -1.41
CA LEU A 57 -6.87 -21.89 0.04
C LEU A 57 -7.56 -23.03 0.84
N VAL A 58 -7.57 -22.89 2.16
CA VAL A 58 -8.33 -23.81 3.03
C VAL A 58 -9.79 -23.36 3.00
N PRO A 59 -10.75 -24.28 2.84
CA PRO A 59 -12.16 -23.93 2.93
C PRO A 59 -12.50 -23.30 4.29
N HIS A 60 -13.23 -22.18 4.26
CA HIS A 60 -13.73 -21.49 5.43
C HIS A 60 -15.24 -21.70 5.56
N GLU A 61 -15.77 -21.50 6.75
CA GLU A 61 -17.21 -21.59 7.02
C GLU A 61 -17.74 -20.24 7.49
N ALA A 62 -18.91 -19.83 6.96
CA ALA A 62 -19.58 -18.61 7.38
C ALA A 62 -20.02 -18.70 8.85
N SER A 63 -19.38 -17.91 9.71
CA SER A 63 -19.65 -17.90 11.15
C SER A 63 -20.96 -17.23 11.55
N LYS A 64 -21.64 -16.55 10.62
CA LYS A 64 -22.96 -15.92 10.76
C LYS A 64 -23.50 -15.60 9.36
N ASP A 65 -24.81 -15.33 9.29
CA ASP A 65 -25.43 -14.80 8.08
C ASP A 65 -24.77 -13.46 7.72
N CYS A 66 -24.30 -13.33 6.48
CA CYS A 66 -23.59 -12.15 6.00
C CYS A 66 -23.86 -11.89 4.52
N VAL A 67 -23.53 -10.67 4.05
CA VAL A 67 -23.66 -10.30 2.64
C VAL A 67 -22.26 -10.16 2.05
N VAL A 68 -21.97 -10.87 0.95
CA VAL A 68 -20.67 -10.84 0.26
C VAL A 68 -20.91 -10.52 -1.21
N GLY A 69 -20.31 -9.43 -1.72
CA GLY A 69 -20.47 -9.04 -3.13
C GLY A 69 -21.92 -8.76 -3.55
N GLY A 70 -22.80 -8.41 -2.61
CA GLY A 70 -24.23 -8.22 -2.85
C GLY A 70 -25.07 -9.50 -2.75
N PHE A 71 -24.47 -10.65 -2.41
CA PHE A 71 -25.18 -11.92 -2.21
C PHE A 71 -25.34 -12.24 -0.72
N ASP A 72 -26.53 -12.70 -0.34
CA ASP A 72 -26.79 -13.22 1.00
C ASP A 72 -26.16 -14.62 1.17
N VAL A 73 -25.27 -14.74 2.14
CA VAL A 73 -24.55 -15.97 2.51
C VAL A 73 -25.03 -16.41 3.90
N PRO A 74 -25.80 -17.50 4.01
CA PRO A 74 -26.22 -18.05 5.30
C PRO A 74 -25.04 -18.57 6.12
N ARG A 75 -25.20 -18.59 7.45
CA ARG A 75 -24.33 -19.30 8.39
C ARG A 75 -24.15 -20.75 7.95
N HIS A 76 -22.98 -21.31 8.23
CA HIS A 76 -22.59 -22.68 7.87
C HIS A 76 -22.38 -22.91 6.37
N THR A 77 -22.40 -21.86 5.56
CA THR A 77 -22.00 -21.95 4.14
C THR A 77 -20.49 -22.10 4.02
N MET A 78 -20.04 -23.06 3.21
CA MET A 78 -18.63 -23.26 2.88
C MET A 78 -18.17 -22.23 1.83
N LEU A 79 -17.09 -21.53 2.15
CA LEU A 79 -16.46 -20.49 1.35
C LEU A 79 -15.07 -20.97 0.91
N VAL A 80 -14.83 -20.95 -0.40
CA VAL A 80 -13.55 -21.32 -1.00
C VAL A 80 -12.99 -20.11 -1.74
N ILE A 81 -11.74 -19.75 -1.47
CA ILE A 81 -11.12 -18.55 -2.03
C ILE A 81 -10.21 -18.98 -3.18
N ASN A 82 -10.54 -18.56 -4.39
CA ASN A 82 -9.73 -18.83 -5.57
C ASN A 82 -8.55 -17.85 -5.66
N SER A 83 -7.51 -18.08 -4.84
CA SER A 83 -6.29 -17.26 -4.83
C SER A 83 -5.59 -17.27 -6.20
N TRP A 84 -5.67 -18.39 -6.93
CA TRP A 84 -5.11 -18.51 -8.27
C TRP A 84 -5.71 -17.51 -9.27
N ALA A 85 -7.04 -17.37 -9.28
CA ALA A 85 -7.73 -16.42 -10.14
C ALA A 85 -7.45 -14.97 -9.69
N ILE A 86 -7.44 -14.71 -8.37
CA ILE A 86 -7.16 -13.37 -7.83
C ILE A 86 -5.75 -12.90 -8.20
N HIS A 87 -4.75 -13.76 -8.04
CA HIS A 87 -3.35 -13.44 -8.38
C HIS A 87 -3.11 -13.26 -9.89
N ARG A 88 -4.08 -13.65 -10.72
CA ARG A 88 -4.06 -13.54 -12.18
C ARG A 88 -5.13 -12.58 -12.72
N ASN A 89 -5.72 -11.74 -11.88
CA ASN A 89 -6.69 -10.78 -12.40
C ASN A 89 -5.95 -9.67 -13.19
N PRO A 90 -6.19 -9.52 -14.51
CA PRO A 90 -5.54 -8.48 -15.33
C PRO A 90 -5.99 -7.06 -14.96
N GLU A 91 -7.13 -6.90 -14.27
CA GLU A 91 -7.57 -5.60 -13.76
C GLU A 91 -6.73 -5.13 -12.56
N VAL A 92 -6.06 -6.07 -11.88
CA VAL A 92 -5.23 -5.81 -10.69
C VAL A 92 -3.74 -5.89 -11.01
N TRP A 93 -3.34 -6.75 -11.96
CA TRP A 93 -1.94 -7.00 -12.34
C TRP A 93 -1.71 -6.74 -13.83
N GLU A 94 -0.83 -5.79 -14.16
CA GLU A 94 -0.47 -5.45 -15.55
C GLU A 94 0.13 -6.65 -16.31
N ASP A 95 0.91 -7.49 -15.63
CA ASP A 95 1.51 -8.69 -16.22
C ASP A 95 1.14 -9.96 -15.44
N THR A 96 0.16 -10.65 -16.00
CA THR A 96 -0.51 -11.77 -15.33
C THR A 96 0.33 -13.06 -15.35
N TYR A 97 1.18 -13.24 -16.36
CA TYR A 97 1.83 -14.52 -16.65
C TYR A 97 3.35 -14.45 -16.82
N ARG A 98 3.97 -13.26 -16.88
CA ARG A 98 5.43 -13.16 -16.93
C ARG A 98 6.07 -13.37 -15.55
N VAL A 99 7.28 -13.92 -15.59
CA VAL A 99 8.21 -14.16 -14.48
C VAL A 99 9.33 -13.12 -14.54
#